data_AF-A0AAN8RFS1-F1
#
_entry.id   AF-A0AAN8RFS1-F1
#
_cell.length_a   1.000
_cell.length_b   1.000
_cell.length_c   1.000
_cell.angle_alpha   90.00
_cell.angle_beta   90.00
_cell.angle_gamma   90.00
#
_symmetry.space_group_name_H-M   'P 1'
#
loop_
_entity.id
_entity.type
_entity.pdbx_description
1 polymer ?
#
loop_
_entity_poly.entity_id
_entity_poly.type
_entity_poly.pdbx_seq_one_letter_code
_entity_poly.pdbx_strand_id
1 'polypeptide(L)'
;MPKRPHPPPPNRRKKTPKAPETADEYLAVAVELEESGERWRSGDVAKAGRFFVQAITAYETTLVRYPNNFDARYNRARLLYTLTQLPLPATFFPTNSTPESRLLAAAEAHRECNDLEKNSSDILFNYGQTLSSLGEFYANKPQDEIHDEEDESPAREVERLLQSKQAFESSWEVLQQCLVVQEADYKSTLEQSQSFDGIDRDGGDHMNDDDDNGDNYDYDNENGGVRLPPERRDSTTSSQSSNGGSNNGTTAQWASILEPTTKLSILDTALTMLEVQTSILTLSTPTTATTIFTKEYLEQITAHADTTLNSYILPIAGKLHEEEEFTQLGLEGSEVLEKEMEATLSRTNFLTALAEAKYYLGLSTLEIWEEEVKSAFDPFTLYPPPPPSTNQPTTAEYKGLIDLTTSWMALCDRSTAYTTLSTILLPQNPSKSWKLLSTISSPSLSSATKLAPEKEKPGIYLARGNLELLRSKIPIEAAEKGKDVLLKNAGVYYRGVVASAGSSLIGAVDGVKIREFVEEAKVKEAVIKLEQDGDWEPLKGVIRGGVGRDAVWKIVKGAVEDGVFGRDVFMAIAEKMRG
;
A
#
# COMPACT_ATOMS: atom_id res chain seq x y z
N MET A 1 46.95 21.43 51.09
CA MET A 1 45.82 20.70 51.70
C MET A 1 45.02 20.02 50.59
N PRO A 2 44.74 18.72 50.67
CA PRO A 2 43.98 18.02 49.62
C PRO A 2 42.49 18.40 49.70
N LYS A 3 41.88 18.66 48.53
CA LYS A 3 40.44 18.94 48.41
C LYS A 3 39.65 17.68 48.78
N ARG A 4 38.69 17.83 49.71
CA ARG A 4 37.79 16.74 50.11
C ARG A 4 36.90 16.31 48.94
N PRO A 5 36.56 15.03 48.78
CA PRO A 5 35.62 14.58 47.76
C PRO A 5 34.21 15.07 48.11
N HIS A 6 33.48 15.59 47.12
CA HIS A 6 32.05 15.86 47.28
C HIS A 6 31.26 14.54 47.37
N PRO A 7 30.25 14.43 48.23
CA PRO A 7 29.39 13.26 48.26
C PRO A 7 28.58 13.16 46.96
N PRO A 8 28.24 11.94 46.49
CA PRO A 8 27.42 11.77 45.30
C PRO A 8 26.02 12.38 45.52
N PRO A 9 25.37 12.92 44.48
CA PRO A 9 24.03 13.47 44.60
C PRO A 9 23.05 12.37 45.05
N PRO A 10 22.02 12.71 45.85
CA PRO A 10 21.07 11.73 46.33
C PRO A 10 20.31 11.12 45.15
N ASN A 11 20.29 9.79 45.10
CA ASN A 11 19.53 9.02 44.12
C ASN A 11 18.05 9.42 44.23
N ARG A 12 17.51 10.15 43.25
CA ARG A 12 16.06 10.38 43.13
C ARG A 12 15.39 9.02 42.98
N ARG A 13 14.75 8.52 44.04
CA ARG A 13 13.83 7.38 43.95
C ARG A 13 12.76 7.72 42.92
N LYS A 14 12.76 7.02 41.78
CA LYS A 14 11.62 7.04 40.85
C LYS A 14 10.39 6.62 41.66
N LYS A 15 9.37 7.50 41.74
CA LYS A 15 8.07 7.13 42.32
C LYS A 15 7.58 5.91 41.55
N THR A 16 7.23 4.84 42.25
CA THR A 16 6.51 3.71 41.67
C THR A 16 5.21 4.24 41.06
N PRO A 17 4.92 3.97 39.78
CA PRO A 17 3.65 4.36 39.18
C PRO A 17 2.48 3.80 40.00
N LYS A 18 1.46 4.62 40.24
CA LYS A 18 0.19 4.14 40.81
C LYS A 18 -0.41 3.14 39.81
N ALA A 19 -0.94 2.02 40.29
CA ALA A 19 -1.64 1.08 39.42
C ALA A 19 -2.88 1.77 38.82
N PRO A 20 -3.21 1.53 37.53
CA PRO A 20 -4.41 2.07 36.93
C PRO A 20 -5.66 1.47 37.60
N GLU A 21 -6.68 2.29 37.83
CA GLU A 21 -7.90 1.95 38.56
C GLU A 21 -9.17 2.12 37.70
N THR A 22 -9.16 3.04 36.74
CA THR A 22 -10.31 3.35 35.86
C THR A 22 -10.07 2.88 34.41
N ALA A 23 -11.14 2.75 33.61
CA ALA A 23 -11.03 2.38 32.20
C ALA A 23 -10.07 3.32 31.44
N ASP A 24 -10.18 4.62 31.68
CA ASP A 24 -9.34 5.64 31.04
C ASP A 24 -7.87 5.55 31.49
N GLU A 25 -7.59 5.23 32.76
CA GLU A 25 -6.22 5.04 33.25
C GLU A 25 -5.57 3.78 32.63
N TYR A 26 -6.35 2.70 32.46
CA TYR A 26 -5.87 1.50 31.77
C TYR A 26 -5.63 1.76 30.27
N LEU A 27 -6.55 2.48 29.61
CA LEU A 27 -6.41 2.88 28.21
C LEU A 27 -5.20 3.79 28.00
N ALA A 28 -5.01 4.79 28.85
CA ALA A 28 -3.89 5.73 28.76
C ALA A 28 -2.52 5.05 28.85
N VAL A 29 -2.39 4.00 29.68
CA VAL A 29 -1.15 3.20 29.74
C VAL A 29 -0.87 2.51 28.41
N ALA A 30 -1.90 1.97 27.75
CA ALA A 30 -1.75 1.32 26.45
C ALA A 30 -1.38 2.34 25.35
N VAL A 31 -2.05 3.50 25.33
CA VAL A 31 -1.76 4.59 24.39
C VAL A 31 -0.34 5.13 24.56
N GLU A 32 0.14 5.34 25.79
CA GLU A 32 1.52 5.83 26.03
C GLU A 32 2.58 4.84 25.50
N LEU A 33 2.31 3.54 25.61
CA LEU A 33 3.17 2.50 25.05
C LEU A 33 3.14 2.50 23.52
N GLU A 34 1.97 2.66 22.92
CA GLU A 34 1.79 2.76 21.47
C GLU A 34 2.52 3.99 20.91
N GLU A 35 2.30 5.18 21.47
CA GLU A 35 3.02 6.40 21.10
C GLU A 35 4.53 6.25 21.25
N SER A 36 4.97 5.56 22.31
CA SER A 36 6.39 5.25 22.50
C SER A 36 6.91 4.39 21.36
N GLY A 37 6.16 3.39 20.92
CA GLY A 37 6.50 2.57 19.76
C GLY A 37 6.61 3.38 18.48
N GLU A 38 5.66 4.28 18.22
CA GLU A 38 5.65 5.12 17.02
C GLU A 38 6.89 6.01 16.93
N ARG A 39 7.34 6.56 18.06
CA ARG A 39 8.59 7.37 18.13
C ARG A 39 9.84 6.60 17.72
N TRP A 40 9.86 5.27 17.85
CA TRP A 40 11.00 4.42 17.46
C TRP A 40 10.85 3.83 16.06
N ARG A 41 9.66 3.92 15.44
CA ARG A 41 9.32 3.21 14.20
C ARG A 41 10.26 3.53 13.04
N SER A 42 10.62 4.79 12.86
CA SER A 42 11.49 5.24 11.76
C SER A 42 12.99 5.01 11.97
N GLY A 43 13.42 4.42 13.11
CA GLY A 43 14.84 4.26 13.43
C GLY A 43 15.21 2.89 14.00
N ASP A 44 14.53 2.43 15.04
CA ASP A 44 14.75 1.13 15.68
C ASP A 44 13.44 0.34 15.68
N VAL A 45 13.14 -0.27 14.54
CA VAL A 45 11.93 -1.08 14.32
C VAL A 45 11.79 -2.18 15.36
N ALA A 46 12.90 -2.81 15.78
CA ALA A 46 12.87 -3.84 16.82
C ALA A 46 12.47 -3.26 18.19
N LYS A 47 12.89 -2.04 18.50
CA LYS A 47 12.45 -1.34 19.71
C LYS A 47 11.00 -0.87 19.62
N ALA A 48 10.57 -0.36 18.46
CA ALA A 48 9.17 -0.05 18.20
C ALA A 48 8.29 -1.30 18.42
N GLY A 49 8.66 -2.44 17.83
CA GLY A 49 7.96 -3.72 18.01
C GLY A 49 7.85 -4.15 19.47
N ARG A 50 8.85 -3.89 20.31
CA ARG A 50 8.80 -4.22 21.75
C ARG A 50 7.74 -3.38 22.47
N PHE A 51 7.64 -2.09 22.14
CA PHE A 51 6.61 -1.20 22.69
C PHE A 51 5.23 -1.59 22.18
N PHE A 52 5.08 -1.91 20.90
CA PHE A 52 3.80 -2.33 20.32
C PHE A 52 3.27 -3.63 20.95
N VAL A 53 4.13 -4.64 21.18
CA VAL A 53 3.72 -5.87 21.89
C VAL A 53 3.29 -5.56 23.34
N GLN A 54 3.97 -4.63 24.02
CA GLN A 54 3.57 -4.19 25.35
C GLN A 54 2.23 -3.44 25.34
N ALA A 55 2.01 -2.57 24.36
CA ALA A 55 0.76 -1.85 24.18
C ALA A 55 -0.41 -2.80 23.91
N ILE A 56 -0.26 -3.81 23.05
CA ILE A 56 -1.28 -4.85 22.83
C ILE A 56 -1.61 -5.57 24.14
N THR A 57 -0.59 -5.95 24.93
CA THR A 57 -0.80 -6.59 26.24
C THR A 57 -1.57 -5.66 27.20
N ALA A 58 -1.30 -4.36 27.15
CA ALA A 58 -2.01 -3.36 27.94
C ALA A 58 -3.45 -3.19 27.49
N TYR A 59 -3.72 -3.12 26.18
CA TYR A 59 -5.08 -3.11 25.62
C TYR A 59 -5.86 -4.37 26.00
N GLU A 60 -5.25 -5.55 25.88
CA GLU A 60 -5.89 -6.81 26.31
C GLU A 60 -6.21 -6.81 27.81
N THR A 61 -5.33 -6.25 28.64
CA THR A 61 -5.60 -6.06 30.07
C THR A 61 -6.78 -5.13 30.31
N THR A 62 -6.89 -4.04 29.54
CA THR A 62 -8.03 -3.13 29.56
C THR A 62 -9.32 -3.88 29.21
N LEU A 63 -9.31 -4.70 28.16
CA LEU A 63 -10.47 -5.44 27.68
C LEU A 63 -10.90 -6.58 28.62
N VAL A 64 -9.98 -7.21 29.33
CA VAL A 64 -10.34 -8.17 30.39
C VAL A 64 -11.17 -7.51 31.49
N ARG A 65 -10.85 -6.26 31.84
CA ARG A 65 -11.52 -5.52 32.93
C ARG A 65 -12.74 -4.74 32.48
N TYR A 66 -12.67 -4.18 31.28
CA TYR A 66 -13.70 -3.38 30.64
C TYR A 66 -13.96 -3.95 29.24
N PRO A 67 -14.68 -5.10 29.15
CA PRO A 67 -14.90 -5.76 27.87
C PRO A 67 -15.46 -4.82 26.84
N ASN A 68 -16.39 -3.94 27.20
CA ASN A 68 -17.07 -3.04 26.28
C ASN A 68 -16.30 -1.74 25.92
N ASN A 69 -15.03 -1.61 26.31
CA ASN A 69 -14.23 -0.43 25.94
C ASN A 69 -13.92 -0.49 24.43
N PHE A 70 -14.55 0.40 23.65
CA PHE A 70 -14.40 0.41 22.20
C PHE A 70 -13.00 0.87 21.77
N ASP A 71 -12.49 1.98 22.33
CA ASP A 71 -11.18 2.53 21.98
C ASP A 71 -10.06 1.50 22.16
N ALA A 72 -10.09 0.73 23.25
CA ALA A 72 -9.13 -0.33 23.51
C ALA A 72 -9.22 -1.48 22.48
N ARG A 73 -10.43 -1.82 21.99
CA ARG A 73 -10.59 -2.82 20.92
C ARG A 73 -10.07 -2.29 19.60
N TYR A 74 -10.46 -1.07 19.25
CA TYR A 74 -10.12 -0.44 17.99
C TYR A 74 -8.62 -0.23 17.84
N ASN A 75 -7.98 0.38 18.84
CA ASN A 75 -6.53 0.60 18.82
C ASN A 75 -5.77 -0.73 18.84
N ARG A 76 -6.26 -1.75 19.56
CA ARG A 76 -5.68 -3.10 19.50
C ARG A 76 -5.77 -3.68 18.09
N ALA A 77 -6.88 -3.54 17.38
CA ALA A 77 -7.05 -4.05 16.02
C ALA A 77 -6.05 -3.39 15.05
N ARG A 78 -5.95 -2.06 15.06
CA ARG A 78 -4.96 -1.31 14.29
C ARG A 78 -3.53 -1.70 14.60
N LEU A 79 -3.22 -1.89 15.88
CA LEU A 79 -1.86 -2.22 16.31
C LEU A 79 -1.47 -3.67 15.99
N LEU A 80 -2.43 -4.60 16.05
CA LEU A 80 -2.26 -5.97 15.55
C LEU A 80 -1.89 -5.96 14.08
N TYR A 81 -2.64 -5.23 13.25
CA TYR A 81 -2.33 -5.09 11.83
C TYR A 81 -0.96 -4.44 11.62
N THR A 82 -0.65 -3.34 12.32
CA THR A 82 0.65 -2.67 12.26
C THR A 82 1.81 -3.62 12.52
N LEU A 83 1.71 -4.51 13.52
CA LEU A 83 2.75 -5.51 13.80
C LEU A 83 2.97 -6.50 12.65
N THR A 84 1.93 -6.81 11.85
CA THR A 84 2.07 -7.69 10.68
C THR A 84 2.87 -7.04 9.55
N GLN A 85 2.86 -5.71 9.48
CA GLN A 85 3.52 -4.92 8.44
C GLN A 85 4.98 -4.58 8.78
N LEU A 86 5.42 -4.84 10.00
CA LEU A 86 6.79 -4.55 10.43
C LEU A 86 7.73 -5.74 10.16
N PRO A 87 8.97 -5.49 9.71
CA PRO A 87 9.98 -6.51 9.52
C PRO A 87 10.58 -7.00 10.85
N LEU A 88 9.76 -7.60 11.71
CA LEU A 88 10.16 -8.07 13.03
C LEU A 88 10.65 -9.53 12.99
N PRO A 89 11.74 -9.86 13.72
CA PRO A 89 12.17 -11.25 13.89
C PRO A 89 11.08 -12.12 14.51
N ALA A 90 11.04 -13.41 14.15
CA ALA A 90 10.07 -14.38 14.69
C ALA A 90 10.06 -14.45 16.24
N THR A 91 11.16 -14.08 16.91
CA THR A 91 11.27 -14.02 18.38
C THR A 91 10.33 -13.01 19.04
N PHE A 92 9.73 -12.09 18.28
CA PHE A 92 8.72 -11.16 18.79
C PHE A 92 7.35 -11.78 18.97
N PHE A 93 7.10 -12.91 18.31
CA PHE A 93 5.79 -13.53 18.26
C PHE A 93 5.78 -14.84 19.06
N PRO A 94 4.60 -15.29 19.55
CA PRO A 94 4.46 -16.60 20.15
C PRO A 94 4.99 -17.69 19.21
N THR A 95 5.65 -18.72 19.74
CA THR A 95 6.32 -19.77 18.93
C THR A 95 5.40 -20.46 17.93
N ASN A 96 4.10 -20.57 18.23
CA ASN A 96 3.10 -21.21 17.36
C ASN A 96 2.38 -20.21 16.43
N SER A 97 2.77 -18.92 16.43
CA SER A 97 2.15 -17.91 15.58
C SER A 97 2.82 -17.85 14.21
N THR A 98 2.07 -18.21 13.17
CA THR A 98 2.45 -18.02 11.77
C THR A 98 2.13 -16.60 11.30
N PRO A 99 2.80 -16.07 10.26
CA PRO A 99 2.41 -14.80 9.63
C PRO A 99 0.93 -14.73 9.27
N GLU A 100 0.40 -15.83 8.71
CA GLU A 100 -1.02 -15.99 8.41
C GLU A 100 -1.91 -15.82 9.64
N SER A 101 -1.60 -16.51 10.75
CA SER A 101 -2.37 -16.43 12.00
C SER A 101 -2.42 -15.01 12.56
N ARG A 102 -1.38 -14.18 12.31
CA ARG A 102 -1.34 -12.79 12.77
C ARG A 102 -2.22 -11.89 11.93
N LEU A 103 -2.19 -12.03 10.61
CA LEU A 103 -3.09 -11.30 9.70
C LEU A 103 -4.55 -11.67 9.95
N LEU A 104 -4.85 -12.97 10.14
CA LEU A 104 -6.18 -13.43 10.51
C LEU A 104 -6.64 -12.85 11.86
N ALA A 105 -5.76 -12.80 12.87
CA ALA A 105 -6.09 -12.18 14.15
C ALA A 105 -6.35 -10.67 14.04
N ALA A 106 -5.62 -9.97 13.17
CA ALA A 106 -5.87 -8.55 12.89
C ALA A 106 -7.20 -8.34 12.15
N ALA A 107 -7.52 -9.16 11.14
CA ALA A 107 -8.78 -9.11 10.42
C ALA A 107 -9.97 -9.39 11.34
N GLU A 108 -9.86 -10.41 12.18
CA GLU A 108 -10.86 -10.75 13.20
C GLU A 108 -11.09 -9.58 14.17
N ALA A 109 -10.03 -8.94 14.67
CA ALA A 109 -10.14 -7.81 15.57
C ALA A 109 -10.86 -6.61 14.93
N HIS A 110 -10.62 -6.33 13.65
CA HIS A 110 -11.35 -5.28 12.93
C HIS A 110 -12.82 -5.66 12.69
N ARG A 111 -13.11 -6.93 12.38
CA ARG A 111 -14.48 -7.43 12.26
C ARG A 111 -15.25 -7.24 13.58
N GLU A 112 -14.64 -7.60 14.71
CA GLU A 112 -15.23 -7.39 16.04
C GLU A 112 -15.54 -5.91 16.31
N CYS A 113 -14.66 -4.99 15.88
CA CYS A 113 -14.91 -3.55 15.99
C CYS A 113 -16.12 -3.12 15.13
N ASN A 114 -16.20 -3.60 13.89
CA ASN A 114 -17.31 -3.31 12.97
C ASN A 114 -18.66 -3.89 13.45
N ASP A 115 -18.64 -5.04 14.13
CA ASP A 115 -19.84 -5.65 14.71
C ASP A 115 -20.42 -4.82 15.87
N LEU A 116 -19.55 -4.12 16.61
CA LEU A 116 -19.91 -3.27 17.74
C LEU A 116 -20.35 -1.87 17.30
N GLU A 117 -19.58 -1.25 16.40
CA GLU A 117 -19.84 0.07 15.87
C GLU A 117 -19.99 0.01 14.35
N LYS A 118 -21.24 -0.24 13.94
CA LYS A 118 -21.58 -0.33 12.52
C LYS A 118 -21.50 1.05 11.87
N ASN A 119 -21.11 1.06 10.60
CA ASN A 119 -21.04 2.26 9.75
C ASN A 119 -20.00 3.29 10.22
N SER A 120 -18.87 2.84 10.78
CA SER A 120 -17.68 3.68 10.91
C SER A 120 -16.81 3.51 9.68
N SER A 121 -16.63 4.58 8.90
CA SER A 121 -15.80 4.57 7.69
C SER A 121 -14.34 4.22 7.99
N ASP A 122 -13.79 4.69 9.11
CA ASP A 122 -12.43 4.40 9.54
C ASP A 122 -12.22 2.90 9.88
N ILE A 123 -13.18 2.28 10.59
CA ILE A 123 -13.13 0.83 10.86
C ILE A 123 -13.20 0.04 9.54
N LEU A 124 -14.14 0.40 8.67
CA LEU A 124 -14.35 -0.30 7.40
C LEU A 124 -13.12 -0.18 6.50
N PHE A 125 -12.54 1.02 6.38
CA PHE A 125 -11.32 1.23 5.59
C PHE A 125 -10.16 0.37 6.10
N ASN A 126 -9.87 0.43 7.41
CA ASN A 126 -8.78 -0.36 8.01
C ASN A 126 -9.03 -1.88 7.92
N TYR A 127 -10.29 -2.31 8.02
CA TYR A 127 -10.66 -3.71 7.83
C TYR A 127 -10.42 -4.16 6.38
N GLY A 128 -10.85 -3.36 5.40
CA GLY A 128 -10.61 -3.61 3.98
C GLY A 128 -9.12 -3.69 3.64
N GLN A 129 -8.31 -2.77 4.16
CA GLN A 129 -6.85 -2.79 4.04
C GLN A 129 -6.24 -4.09 4.61
N THR A 130 -6.67 -4.49 5.81
CA THR A 130 -6.19 -5.73 6.44
C THR A 130 -6.53 -6.97 5.62
N LEU A 131 -7.74 -7.02 5.03
CA LEU A 131 -8.17 -8.10 4.15
C LEU A 131 -7.40 -8.10 2.82
N SER A 132 -7.05 -6.92 2.29
CA SER A 132 -6.21 -6.81 1.08
C SER A 132 -4.83 -7.42 1.33
N SER A 133 -4.18 -7.06 2.43
CA SER A 133 -2.89 -7.67 2.81
C SER A 133 -2.98 -9.17 3.07
N LEU A 134 -4.12 -9.68 3.53
CA LEU A 134 -4.35 -11.12 3.64
C LEU A 134 -4.43 -11.78 2.25
N GLY A 135 -5.09 -11.14 1.27
CA GLY A 135 -5.12 -11.58 -0.12
C GLY A 135 -3.72 -11.61 -0.75
N GLU A 136 -2.93 -10.56 -0.54
CA GLU A 136 -1.53 -10.48 -0.97
C GLU A 136 -0.65 -11.53 -0.30
N PHE A 137 -0.86 -11.79 0.99
CA PHE A 137 -0.16 -12.84 1.72
C PHE A 137 -0.41 -14.20 1.07
N TYR A 138 -1.67 -14.54 0.77
CA TYR A 138 -1.97 -15.80 0.08
C TYR A 138 -1.42 -15.83 -1.34
N ALA A 139 -1.49 -14.72 -2.09
CA ALA A 139 -0.97 -14.61 -3.46
C ALA A 139 0.55 -14.85 -3.52
N ASN A 140 1.28 -14.43 -2.48
CA ASN A 140 2.74 -14.48 -2.41
C ASN A 140 3.28 -15.52 -1.41
N LYS A 141 2.40 -16.36 -0.82
CA LYS A 141 2.79 -17.28 0.26
C LYS A 141 3.93 -18.19 -0.22
N PRO A 142 5.13 -18.11 0.41
CA PRO A 142 6.27 -18.92 -0.02
C PRO A 142 5.98 -20.40 0.19
N GLN A 143 6.42 -21.20 -0.77
CA GLN A 143 6.25 -22.66 -0.83
C GLN A 143 6.86 -23.43 0.37
N ASP A 144 7.71 -22.77 1.17
CA ASP A 144 8.57 -23.37 2.21
C ASP A 144 7.88 -23.67 3.56
N GLU A 145 6.62 -23.24 3.80
CA GLU A 145 5.86 -23.73 4.96
C GLU A 145 5.38 -25.18 4.79
N ILE A 146 5.54 -25.75 3.60
CA ILE A 146 5.31 -27.16 3.31
C ILE A 146 6.60 -27.92 3.65
N HIS A 147 6.63 -28.57 4.82
CA HIS A 147 7.78 -29.33 5.33
C HIS A 147 8.21 -30.57 4.52
N ASP A 148 7.70 -30.76 3.30
CA ASP A 148 8.00 -31.90 2.46
C ASP A 148 8.57 -31.43 1.10
N GLU A 149 9.65 -32.07 0.65
CA GLU A 149 10.41 -31.83 -0.59
C GLU A 149 9.60 -32.01 -1.91
N GLU A 150 8.27 -31.92 -1.87
CA GLU A 150 7.39 -32.03 -3.03
C GLU A 150 7.01 -30.63 -3.53
N ASP A 151 7.25 -30.38 -4.82
CA ASP A 151 6.70 -29.21 -5.52
C ASP A 151 5.20 -29.08 -5.21
N GLU A 152 4.71 -27.84 -5.11
CA GLU A 152 3.31 -27.53 -4.81
C GLU A 152 2.48 -28.19 -5.90
N SER A 153 1.55 -29.05 -5.51
CA SER A 153 0.67 -29.65 -6.50
C SER A 153 -0.18 -28.55 -7.13
N PRO A 154 -0.49 -28.61 -8.42
CA PRO A 154 -1.37 -27.61 -9.06
C PRO A 154 -2.70 -27.41 -8.32
N ALA A 155 -3.19 -28.44 -7.61
CA ALA A 155 -4.38 -28.34 -6.79
C ALA A 155 -4.19 -27.44 -5.55
N ARG A 156 -3.04 -27.49 -4.88
CA ARG A 156 -2.72 -26.63 -3.73
C ARG A 156 -2.51 -25.18 -4.17
N GLU A 157 -1.85 -24.97 -5.31
CA GLU A 157 -1.69 -23.63 -5.89
C GLU A 157 -3.05 -22.99 -6.16
N VAL A 158 -3.96 -23.74 -6.81
CA VAL A 158 -5.32 -23.28 -7.06
C VAL A 158 -6.07 -22.97 -5.76
N GLU A 159 -5.99 -23.85 -4.75
CA GLU A 159 -6.62 -23.61 -3.44
C GLU A 159 -6.13 -22.31 -2.80
N ARG A 160 -4.81 -22.10 -2.78
CA ARG A 160 -4.17 -20.88 -2.27
C ARG A 160 -4.62 -19.63 -3.04
N LEU A 161 -4.67 -19.69 -4.37
CA LEU A 161 -5.13 -18.55 -5.19
C LEU A 161 -6.63 -18.27 -5.01
N LEU A 162 -7.45 -19.30 -4.75
CA LEU A 162 -8.86 -19.11 -4.39
C LEU A 162 -9.01 -18.45 -3.01
N GLN A 163 -8.17 -18.80 -2.03
CA GLN A 163 -8.14 -18.11 -0.74
C GLN A 163 -7.72 -16.64 -0.89
N SER A 164 -6.71 -16.37 -1.72
CA SER A 164 -6.29 -15.01 -2.07
C SER A 164 -7.44 -14.21 -2.69
N LYS A 165 -8.09 -14.77 -3.72
CA LYS A 165 -9.27 -14.18 -4.37
C LYS A 165 -10.38 -13.88 -3.36
N GLN A 166 -10.72 -14.82 -2.48
CA GLN A 166 -11.77 -14.64 -1.49
C GLN A 166 -11.46 -13.50 -0.50
N ALA A 167 -10.19 -13.38 -0.07
CA ALA A 167 -9.77 -12.30 0.81
C ALA A 167 -9.88 -10.93 0.13
N PHE A 168 -9.47 -10.82 -1.14
CA PHE A 168 -9.64 -9.61 -1.93
C PHE A 168 -11.12 -9.26 -2.19
N GLU A 169 -11.97 -10.25 -2.48
CA GLU A 169 -13.42 -10.02 -2.63
C GLU A 169 -14.03 -9.46 -1.34
N SER A 170 -13.66 -10.05 -0.20
CA SER A 170 -14.09 -9.57 1.12
C SER A 170 -13.58 -8.15 1.39
N SER A 171 -12.33 -7.83 1.01
CA SER A 171 -11.77 -6.48 1.10
C SER A 171 -12.59 -5.49 0.27
N TRP A 172 -12.87 -5.82 -0.99
CA TRP A 172 -13.64 -4.97 -1.89
C TRP A 172 -15.08 -4.72 -1.38
N GLU A 173 -15.76 -5.74 -0.86
CA GLU A 173 -17.10 -5.61 -0.27
C GLU A 173 -17.12 -4.68 0.95
N VAL A 174 -16.10 -4.76 1.80
CA VAL A 174 -15.95 -3.90 2.99
C VAL A 174 -15.62 -2.45 2.58
N LEU A 175 -14.73 -2.26 1.59
CA LEU A 175 -14.40 -0.94 1.07
C LEU A 175 -15.59 -0.29 0.34
N GLN A 176 -16.39 -1.07 -0.36
CA GLN A 176 -17.64 -0.58 -0.96
C GLN A 176 -18.63 -0.09 0.11
N GLN A 177 -18.70 -0.77 1.26
CA GLN A 177 -19.48 -0.30 2.40
C GLN A 177 -18.88 0.98 3.00
N CYS A 178 -17.55 1.06 3.11
CA CYS A 178 -16.84 2.27 3.54
C CYS A 178 -17.22 3.47 2.67
N LEU A 179 -17.17 3.28 1.35
CA LEU A 179 -17.49 4.32 0.37
C LEU A 179 -18.91 4.85 0.56
N VAL A 180 -19.90 3.97 0.75
CA VAL A 180 -21.31 4.37 0.99
C VAL A 180 -21.46 5.19 2.27
N VAL A 181 -20.75 4.81 3.34
CA VAL A 181 -20.74 5.56 4.60
C VAL A 181 -20.10 6.94 4.40
N GLN A 182 -18.94 6.99 3.74
CA GLN A 182 -18.25 8.23 3.44
C GLN A 182 -19.09 9.19 2.58
N GLU A 183 -19.81 8.69 1.58
CA GLU A 183 -20.74 9.51 0.79
C GLU A 183 -21.82 10.15 1.64
N ALA A 184 -22.41 9.38 2.57
CA ALA A 184 -23.44 9.87 3.47
C ALA A 184 -22.87 10.93 4.44
N ASP A 185 -21.69 10.67 5.01
CA ASP A 185 -21.01 11.58 5.94
C ASP A 185 -20.58 12.89 5.26
N TYR A 186 -20.02 12.78 4.05
CA TYR A 186 -19.63 13.94 3.23
C TYR A 186 -20.84 14.81 2.89
N LYS A 187 -21.95 14.18 2.47
CA LYS A 187 -23.19 14.90 2.18
C LYS A 187 -23.75 15.59 3.43
N SER A 188 -23.75 14.93 4.58
CA SER A 188 -24.21 15.53 5.83
C SER A 188 -23.36 16.73 6.23
N THR A 189 -22.04 16.62 6.06
CA THR A 189 -21.10 17.73 6.34
C THR A 189 -21.40 18.94 5.46
N LEU A 190 -21.68 18.73 4.17
CA LEU A 190 -22.01 19.79 3.22
C LEU A 190 -23.35 20.49 3.55
N GLU A 191 -24.35 19.72 3.96
CA GLU A 191 -25.66 20.26 4.39
C GLU A 191 -25.54 21.10 5.67
N GLN A 192 -24.73 20.63 6.63
CA GLN A 192 -24.46 21.37 7.87
C GLN A 192 -23.74 22.70 7.59
N SER A 193 -22.71 22.71 6.73
CA SER A 193 -21.99 23.95 6.39
C SER A 193 -22.91 24.97 5.68
N GLN A 194 -23.80 24.51 4.79
CA GLN A 194 -24.75 25.39 4.10
C GLN A 194 -25.81 25.98 5.05
N SER A 195 -26.20 25.24 6.09
CA SER A 195 -27.16 25.73 7.08
C SER A 195 -26.59 26.83 7.98
N PHE A 196 -25.28 26.81 8.25
CA PHE A 196 -24.60 27.81 9.08
C PHE A 196 -24.45 29.16 8.33
N ASP A 197 -24.09 29.11 7.04
CA ASP A 197 -24.00 30.30 6.17
C ASP A 197 -25.36 30.99 5.92
N GLY A 198 -26.47 30.29 6.18
CA GLY A 198 -27.83 30.84 6.06
C GLY A 198 -28.25 31.72 7.24
N ILE A 199 -27.64 31.55 8.41
CA ILE A 199 -28.02 32.28 9.64
C ILE A 199 -27.43 33.70 9.65
N ASP A 200 -26.25 33.90 9.07
CA ASP A 200 -25.60 35.23 9.00
C ASP A 200 -26.16 36.14 7.89
N ARG A 201 -27.03 35.65 7.01
CA ARG A 201 -27.64 36.44 5.93
C ARG A 201 -28.99 37.07 6.27
N ASP A 202 -29.66 36.62 7.33
CA ASP A 202 -31.01 37.11 7.72
C ASP A 202 -30.98 38.08 8.92
N GLY A 203 -29.80 38.35 9.48
CA GLY A 203 -29.61 39.25 10.62
C GLY A 203 -29.30 40.72 10.28
N GLY A 204 -29.28 41.09 9.00
CA GLY A 204 -28.80 42.39 8.55
C GLY A 204 -29.60 42.99 7.40
N ASP A 205 -30.86 43.34 7.64
CA ASP A 205 -31.47 44.55 7.03
C ASP A 205 -32.89 44.78 7.57
N HIS A 206 -32.98 45.51 8.69
CA HIS A 206 -34.08 46.44 8.93
C HIS A 206 -33.66 47.50 9.96
N MET A 207 -32.75 48.40 9.55
CA MET A 207 -32.74 49.75 10.10
C MET A 207 -33.86 50.53 9.40
N ASN A 208 -35.06 50.51 9.99
CA ASN A 208 -35.98 51.63 9.84
C ASN A 208 -35.66 52.63 10.95
N ASP A 209 -35.50 53.89 10.55
CA ASP A 209 -35.28 55.04 11.41
C ASP A 209 -36.30 55.10 12.56
N ASP A 210 -35.80 55.08 13.79
CA ASP A 210 -36.55 55.47 14.99
C ASP A 210 -36.62 57.00 15.09
N ASP A 211 -37.84 57.52 15.01
CA ASP A 211 -38.25 58.76 15.65
C ASP A 211 -38.91 58.39 17.00
N ASP A 212 -38.25 58.80 18.08
CA ASP A 212 -38.77 59.34 19.35
C ASP A 212 -39.68 58.52 20.31
N ASN A 213 -39.28 58.61 21.59
CA ASN A 213 -39.99 58.37 22.86
C ASN A 213 -40.25 56.95 23.40
N GLY A 214 -39.59 56.67 24.53
CA GLY A 214 -40.31 56.60 25.82
C GLY A 214 -40.62 55.22 26.42
N ASP A 215 -40.03 55.00 27.60
CA ASP A 215 -40.51 54.20 28.74
C ASP A 215 -40.42 52.65 28.71
N ASN A 216 -39.37 52.17 29.39
CA ASN A 216 -39.39 51.23 30.54
C ASN A 216 -40.45 50.11 30.56
N TYR A 217 -40.06 48.84 30.39
CA TYR A 217 -40.45 47.71 31.26
C TYR A 217 -39.48 46.53 31.14
N ASP A 218 -39.10 46.04 32.32
CA ASP A 218 -38.46 44.77 32.67
C ASP A 218 -39.41 43.58 32.45
N TYR A 219 -38.96 42.47 31.86
CA TYR A 219 -39.44 41.10 32.15
C TYR A 219 -38.54 40.03 31.55
N ASP A 220 -38.04 39.17 32.44
CA ASP A 220 -37.50 37.84 32.21
C ASP A 220 -38.36 37.01 31.23
N ASN A 221 -37.71 36.30 30.30
CA ASN A 221 -38.21 35.00 29.87
C ASN A 221 -37.08 34.08 29.39
N GLU A 222 -36.68 33.19 30.29
CA GLU A 222 -36.02 31.92 30.00
C GLU A 222 -36.93 31.07 29.10
N ASN A 223 -36.41 30.55 27.98
CA ASN A 223 -36.68 29.19 27.44
C ASN A 223 -36.17 29.05 25.99
N GLY A 224 -34.87 28.76 25.86
CA GLY A 224 -34.26 28.28 24.62
C GLY A 224 -33.83 26.82 24.74
N GLY A 225 -34.77 25.91 25.01
CA GLY A 225 -34.50 24.48 25.15
C GLY A 225 -34.40 23.78 23.80
N VAL A 226 -33.20 23.68 23.23
CA VAL A 226 -32.91 22.77 22.11
C VAL A 226 -32.80 21.35 22.66
N ARG A 227 -33.64 20.43 22.17
CA ARG A 227 -33.54 19.00 22.44
C ARG A 227 -32.36 18.42 21.65
N LEU A 228 -31.33 17.95 22.36
CA LEU A 228 -30.23 17.17 21.77
C LEU A 228 -30.75 15.77 21.35
N PRO A 229 -30.31 15.22 20.21
CA PRO A 229 -30.51 13.81 19.85
C PRO A 229 -29.69 12.89 20.78
N PRO A 230 -29.99 11.57 20.84
CA PRO A 230 -29.29 10.65 21.72
C PRO A 230 -27.82 10.49 21.29
N GLU A 231 -26.93 10.61 22.27
CA GLU A 231 -25.47 10.51 22.18
C GLU A 231 -25.01 9.26 21.37
N ARG A 232 -24.34 9.50 20.25
CA ARG A 232 -23.33 8.57 19.72
C ARG A 232 -22.06 8.76 20.56
N ARG A 233 -21.43 7.66 20.97
CA ARG A 233 -20.11 7.69 21.60
C ARG A 233 -19.11 7.56 20.46
N ASP A 234 -18.44 8.66 20.17
CA ASP A 234 -17.54 8.80 19.03
C ASP A 234 -16.09 8.48 19.43
N SER A 235 -15.40 7.85 18.50
CA SER A 235 -14.08 7.23 18.62
C SER A 235 -13.02 8.18 18.05
N THR A 236 -11.91 8.41 18.76
CA THR A 236 -10.95 9.48 18.46
C THR A 236 -9.79 9.08 17.56
N THR A 237 -9.53 9.92 16.56
CA THR A 237 -8.26 10.05 15.83
C THR A 237 -7.20 10.69 16.72
N SER A 238 -5.99 10.12 16.74
CA SER A 238 -4.83 10.62 17.47
C SER A 238 -4.09 11.71 16.68
N SER A 239 -4.18 12.98 17.10
CA SER A 239 -3.13 13.96 16.82
C SER A 239 -3.10 15.15 17.80
N GLN A 240 -1.93 15.27 18.46
CA GLN A 240 -1.22 16.48 18.90
C GLN A 240 -1.93 17.56 19.75
N SER A 241 -1.52 17.67 21.02
CA SER A 241 -0.98 18.94 21.55
C SER A 241 -0.25 18.73 22.87
N SER A 242 1.02 19.13 22.90
CA SER A 242 1.82 19.28 24.11
C SER A 242 1.64 20.65 24.73
N ASN A 243 1.12 20.74 25.96
CA ASN A 243 1.77 21.49 27.05
C ASN A 243 1.05 21.41 28.41
N GLY A 244 1.86 21.28 29.46
CA GLY A 244 1.69 22.01 30.74
C GLY A 244 0.48 21.67 31.61
N GLY A 245 0.68 20.83 32.62
CA GLY A 245 -0.36 20.42 33.56
C GLY A 245 -0.99 21.51 34.43
N SER A 246 -2.16 21.17 34.98
CA SER A 246 -2.59 21.62 36.29
C SER A 246 -3.67 20.66 36.83
N ASN A 247 -3.52 20.27 38.09
CA ASN A 247 -4.53 19.55 38.87
C ASN A 247 -5.79 20.42 39.01
N ASN A 248 -6.94 19.92 38.56
CA ASN A 248 -8.19 20.02 39.31
C ASN A 248 -9.26 19.07 38.77
N GLY A 249 -9.92 18.36 39.69
CA GLY A 249 -10.92 17.33 39.42
C GLY A 249 -12.26 17.88 38.96
N THR A 250 -12.35 18.17 37.67
CA THR A 250 -13.61 18.20 36.91
C THR A 250 -13.45 17.23 35.75
N THR A 251 -14.38 16.28 35.62
CA THR A 251 -14.50 15.36 34.48
C THR A 251 -14.56 16.17 33.19
N ALA A 252 -13.40 16.37 32.56
CA ALA A 252 -13.31 16.89 31.22
C ALA A 252 -13.88 15.81 30.30
N GLN A 253 -15.10 15.99 29.82
CA GLN A 253 -15.57 15.30 28.62
C GLN A 253 -14.74 15.87 27.48
N TRP A 254 -13.79 15.08 26.99
CA TRP A 254 -13.01 15.43 25.80
C TRP A 254 -13.97 15.27 24.62
N ALA A 255 -14.48 16.37 24.09
CA ALA A 255 -15.20 16.35 22.81
C ALA A 255 -14.18 15.98 21.73
N SER A 256 -14.32 14.78 21.17
CA SER A 256 -13.54 14.33 20.03
C SER A 256 -13.96 15.13 18.80
N ILE A 257 -13.04 15.90 18.23
CA ILE A 257 -13.27 16.49 16.89
C ILE A 257 -13.15 15.33 15.91
N LEU A 258 -14.30 14.83 15.41
CA LEU A 258 -14.32 13.93 14.26
C LEU A 258 -13.81 14.73 13.06
N GLU A 259 -12.73 14.25 12.44
CA GLU A 259 -12.28 14.83 11.18
C GLU A 259 -13.37 14.59 10.13
N PRO A 260 -13.83 15.64 9.42
CA PRO A 260 -14.90 15.48 8.45
C PRO A 260 -14.43 14.63 7.28
N THR A 261 -15.28 13.71 6.83
CA THR A 261 -15.08 13.01 5.56
C THR A 261 -14.91 14.02 4.43
N THR A 262 -13.86 13.86 3.62
CA THR A 262 -13.54 14.75 2.50
C THR A 262 -13.61 14.02 1.17
N LYS A 263 -13.61 14.76 0.05
CA LYS A 263 -13.44 14.17 -1.29
C LYS A 263 -12.14 13.36 -1.41
N LEU A 264 -11.09 13.70 -0.66
CA LEU A 264 -9.85 12.92 -0.65
C LEU A 264 -10.05 11.55 0.01
N SER A 265 -10.75 11.49 1.14
CA SER A 265 -11.04 10.18 1.77
C SER A 265 -11.89 9.26 0.87
N ILE A 266 -12.81 9.83 0.09
CA ILE A 266 -13.59 9.11 -0.93
C ILE A 266 -12.67 8.65 -2.07
N LEU A 267 -11.77 9.53 -2.55
CA LEU A 267 -10.80 9.21 -3.60
C LEU A 267 -9.86 8.09 -3.17
N ASP A 268 -9.28 8.16 -1.97
CA ASP A 268 -8.35 7.15 -1.45
C ASP A 268 -9.03 5.78 -1.31
N THR A 269 -10.30 5.76 -0.86
CA THR A 269 -11.10 4.54 -0.80
C THR A 269 -11.38 3.98 -2.19
N ALA A 270 -11.75 4.82 -3.16
CA ALA A 270 -12.00 4.39 -4.53
C ALA A 270 -10.73 3.87 -5.23
N LEU A 271 -9.57 4.51 -5.00
CA LEU A 271 -8.27 4.04 -5.50
C LEU A 271 -7.91 2.68 -4.90
N THR A 272 -8.08 2.52 -3.59
CA THR A 272 -7.88 1.23 -2.91
C THR A 272 -8.78 0.14 -3.50
N MET A 273 -10.05 0.43 -3.76
CA MET A 273 -10.98 -0.53 -4.38
C MET A 273 -10.49 -0.97 -5.77
N LEU A 274 -9.98 -0.04 -6.58
CA LEU A 274 -9.44 -0.35 -7.91
C LEU A 274 -8.13 -1.16 -7.82
N GLU A 275 -7.29 -0.88 -6.82
CA GLU A 275 -6.07 -1.65 -6.54
C GLU A 275 -6.40 -3.09 -6.12
N VAL A 276 -7.39 -3.29 -5.27
CA VAL A 276 -7.88 -4.63 -4.89
C VAL A 276 -8.38 -5.40 -6.11
N GLN A 277 -9.13 -4.75 -7.00
CA GLN A 277 -9.58 -5.38 -8.24
C GLN A 277 -8.42 -5.71 -9.20
N THR A 278 -7.43 -4.81 -9.28
CA THR A 278 -6.20 -5.07 -10.03
C THR A 278 -5.49 -6.30 -9.46
N SER A 279 -5.35 -6.38 -8.14
CA SER A 279 -4.73 -7.52 -7.44
C SER A 279 -5.47 -8.83 -7.71
N ILE A 280 -6.81 -8.83 -7.71
CA ILE A 280 -7.61 -9.98 -8.14
C ILE A 280 -7.22 -10.40 -9.56
N LEU A 281 -7.19 -9.48 -10.52
CA LEU A 281 -6.85 -9.80 -11.91
C LEU A 281 -5.43 -10.38 -12.07
N THR A 282 -4.48 -9.95 -11.24
CA THR A 282 -3.10 -10.49 -11.26
C THR A 282 -2.96 -11.93 -10.76
N LEU A 283 -4.01 -12.51 -10.15
CA LEU A 283 -4.03 -13.95 -9.83
C LEU A 283 -4.17 -14.82 -11.08
N SER A 284 -4.50 -14.23 -12.23
CA SER A 284 -4.66 -14.90 -13.50
C SER A 284 -3.29 -15.27 -14.08
N THR A 285 -3.03 -16.56 -14.21
CA THR A 285 -1.85 -17.08 -14.92
C THR A 285 -2.29 -17.89 -16.15
N PRO A 286 -1.40 -18.18 -17.12
CA PRO A 286 -1.74 -19.05 -18.24
C PRO A 286 -2.32 -20.42 -17.84
N THR A 287 -1.95 -20.93 -16.67
CA THR A 287 -2.37 -22.26 -16.18
C THR A 287 -3.58 -22.21 -15.26
N THR A 288 -3.80 -21.11 -14.52
CA THR A 288 -4.82 -21.03 -13.47
C THR A 288 -6.03 -20.17 -13.86
N ALA A 289 -5.93 -19.33 -14.89
CA ALA A 289 -6.95 -18.34 -15.26
C ALA A 289 -8.37 -18.92 -15.38
N THR A 290 -8.55 -20.00 -16.14
CA THR A 290 -9.86 -20.63 -16.37
C THR A 290 -10.42 -21.37 -15.17
N THR A 291 -9.59 -21.61 -14.14
CA THR A 291 -10.00 -22.24 -12.89
C THR A 291 -10.42 -21.19 -11.86
N ILE A 292 -9.73 -20.05 -11.83
CA ILE A 292 -9.97 -18.96 -10.88
C ILE A 292 -11.09 -18.03 -11.36
N PHE A 293 -11.21 -17.83 -12.67
CA PHE A 293 -12.09 -16.85 -13.28
C PHE A 293 -13.06 -17.47 -14.27
N THR A 294 -14.26 -16.90 -14.32
CA THR A 294 -15.21 -17.09 -15.41
C THR A 294 -15.34 -15.81 -16.22
N LYS A 295 -15.92 -15.91 -17.41
CA LYS A 295 -16.23 -14.74 -18.25
C LYS A 295 -17.17 -13.77 -17.52
N GLU A 296 -18.23 -14.29 -16.91
CA GLU A 296 -19.24 -13.50 -16.19
C GLU A 296 -18.63 -12.75 -15.02
N TYR A 297 -17.69 -13.38 -14.32
CA TYR A 297 -16.95 -12.74 -13.23
C TYR A 297 -16.07 -11.60 -13.73
N LEU A 298 -15.40 -11.77 -14.87
CA LEU A 298 -14.59 -10.70 -15.47
C LEU A 298 -15.45 -9.52 -15.93
N GLU A 299 -16.63 -9.77 -16.48
CA GLU A 299 -17.63 -8.75 -16.81
C GLU A 299 -18.09 -7.99 -15.55
N GLN A 300 -18.29 -8.70 -14.43
CA GLN A 300 -18.65 -8.09 -13.15
C GLN A 300 -17.53 -7.18 -12.60
N ILE A 301 -16.28 -7.66 -12.56
CA ILE A 301 -15.13 -6.85 -12.13
C ILE A 301 -15.00 -5.60 -13.01
N THR A 302 -15.14 -5.76 -14.32
CA THR A 302 -15.05 -4.64 -15.27
C THR A 302 -16.14 -3.60 -14.98
N ALA A 303 -17.39 -4.02 -14.75
CA ALA A 303 -18.49 -3.11 -14.44
C ALA A 303 -18.30 -2.37 -13.09
N HIS A 304 -17.78 -3.06 -12.08
CA HIS A 304 -17.45 -2.45 -10.79
C HIS A 304 -16.32 -1.43 -10.93
N ALA A 305 -15.25 -1.76 -11.67
CA ALA A 305 -14.14 -0.86 -11.92
C ALA A 305 -14.56 0.37 -12.74
N ASP A 306 -15.38 0.18 -13.77
CA ASP A 306 -15.94 1.28 -14.58
C ASP A 306 -16.77 2.23 -13.72
N THR A 307 -17.56 1.69 -12.78
CA THR A 307 -18.33 2.51 -11.83
C THR A 307 -17.38 3.28 -10.90
N THR A 308 -16.36 2.61 -10.36
CA THR A 308 -15.36 3.21 -9.46
C THR A 308 -14.59 4.34 -10.14
N LEU A 309 -14.14 4.10 -11.38
CA LEU A 309 -13.41 5.06 -12.19
C LEU A 309 -14.27 6.27 -12.58
N ASN A 310 -15.43 6.03 -13.20
CA ASN A 310 -16.22 7.09 -13.81
C ASN A 310 -17.06 7.89 -12.80
N SER A 311 -17.43 7.30 -11.67
CA SER A 311 -18.24 7.98 -10.66
C SER A 311 -17.41 8.64 -9.56
N TYR A 312 -16.19 8.15 -9.29
CA TYR A 312 -15.37 8.59 -8.15
C TYR A 312 -13.98 9.08 -8.57
N ILE A 313 -13.13 8.20 -9.10
CA ILE A 313 -11.71 8.52 -9.31
C ILE A 313 -11.54 9.68 -10.31
N LEU A 314 -12.07 9.54 -11.53
CA LEU A 314 -11.88 10.54 -12.58
C LEU A 314 -12.53 11.90 -12.23
N PRO A 315 -13.79 11.96 -11.74
CA PRO A 315 -14.41 13.23 -11.38
C PRO A 315 -13.75 13.94 -10.21
N ILE A 316 -13.23 13.21 -9.21
CA ILE A 316 -12.58 13.82 -8.05
C ILE A 316 -11.17 14.25 -8.41
N ALA A 317 -10.33 13.34 -8.91
CA ALA A 317 -8.94 13.65 -9.26
C ALA A 317 -8.86 14.73 -10.34
N GLY A 318 -9.74 14.65 -11.35
CA GLY A 318 -9.81 15.63 -12.42
C GLY A 318 -10.26 17.02 -11.99
N LYS A 319 -10.78 17.23 -10.78
CA LYS A 319 -11.12 18.55 -10.23
C LYS A 319 -10.06 19.13 -9.30
N LEU A 320 -9.10 18.32 -8.83
CA LEU A 320 -8.07 18.78 -7.90
C LEU A 320 -7.20 19.90 -8.47
N HIS A 321 -7.11 20.05 -9.78
CA HIS A 321 -6.39 21.14 -10.43
C HIS A 321 -7.08 22.52 -10.29
N GLU A 322 -8.35 22.56 -9.91
CA GLU A 322 -9.11 23.80 -9.73
C GLU A 322 -8.65 24.48 -8.43
N GLU A 323 -8.26 25.76 -8.51
CA GLU A 323 -7.68 26.49 -7.37
C GLU A 323 -8.57 26.51 -6.13
N GLU A 324 -9.88 26.61 -6.33
CA GLU A 324 -10.87 26.55 -5.27
C GLU A 324 -10.88 25.18 -4.56
N GLU A 325 -10.78 24.10 -5.33
CA GLU A 325 -10.88 22.73 -4.82
C GLU A 325 -9.66 22.35 -3.99
N PHE A 326 -8.44 22.53 -4.51
CA PHE A 326 -7.24 22.16 -3.75
C PHE A 326 -7.00 23.10 -2.56
N THR A 327 -7.40 24.37 -2.65
CA THR A 327 -7.33 25.30 -1.51
C THR A 327 -8.29 24.89 -0.41
N GLN A 328 -9.51 24.45 -0.76
CA GLN A 328 -10.50 23.95 0.21
C GLN A 328 -10.00 22.68 0.90
N LEU A 329 -9.29 21.82 0.17
CA LEU A 329 -8.71 20.58 0.69
C LEU A 329 -7.35 20.78 1.40
N GLY A 330 -6.82 22.01 1.41
CA GLY A 330 -5.54 22.33 2.04
C GLY A 330 -4.33 21.70 1.35
N LEU A 331 -4.45 21.37 0.07
CA LEU A 331 -3.40 20.72 -0.72
C LEU A 331 -2.46 21.75 -1.34
N GLU A 332 -1.19 21.38 -1.46
CA GLU A 332 -0.22 22.06 -2.30
C GLU A 332 -0.30 21.58 -3.76
N GLY A 333 0.14 22.41 -4.71
CA GLY A 333 0.11 22.02 -6.12
C GLY A 333 0.96 20.78 -6.47
N SER A 334 1.94 20.43 -5.63
CA SER A 334 2.70 19.18 -5.78
C SER A 334 1.86 17.94 -5.40
N GLU A 335 1.07 18.02 -4.33
CA GLU A 335 0.18 16.96 -3.87
C GLU A 335 -0.97 16.72 -4.88
N VAL A 336 -1.46 17.79 -5.51
CA VAL A 336 -2.43 17.68 -6.62
C VAL A 336 -1.86 16.83 -7.76
N LEU A 337 -0.64 17.14 -8.21
CA LEU A 337 0.02 16.40 -9.29
C LEU A 337 0.27 14.93 -8.90
N GLU A 338 0.62 14.67 -7.64
CA GLU A 338 0.78 13.31 -7.11
C GLU A 338 -0.53 12.53 -7.16
N LYS A 339 -1.64 13.13 -6.73
CA LYS A 339 -2.98 12.50 -6.76
C LYS A 339 -3.50 12.26 -8.18
N GLU A 340 -3.27 13.20 -9.09
CA GLU A 340 -3.61 13.03 -10.51
C GLU A 340 -2.78 11.90 -11.16
N MET A 341 -1.49 11.82 -10.82
CA MET A 341 -0.61 10.76 -11.28
C MET A 341 -1.01 9.40 -10.71
N GLU A 342 -1.34 9.33 -9.42
CA GLU A 342 -1.81 8.13 -8.72
C GLU A 342 -3.11 7.60 -9.35
N ALA A 343 -4.08 8.47 -9.62
CA ALA A 343 -5.33 8.11 -10.29
C ALA A 343 -5.10 7.57 -11.71
N THR A 344 -4.22 8.21 -12.47
CA THR A 344 -3.88 7.79 -13.83
C THR A 344 -3.15 6.45 -13.84
N LEU A 345 -2.18 6.28 -12.94
CA LEU A 345 -1.42 5.04 -12.79
C LEU A 345 -2.32 3.87 -12.36
N SER A 346 -3.19 4.09 -11.39
CA SER A 346 -4.14 3.06 -10.91
C SER A 346 -5.06 2.58 -12.04
N ARG A 347 -5.58 3.51 -12.84
CA ARG A 347 -6.33 3.18 -14.06
C ARG A 347 -5.51 2.34 -15.04
N THR A 348 -4.27 2.74 -15.31
CA THR A 348 -3.38 2.03 -16.25
C THR A 348 -3.06 0.61 -15.75
N ASN A 349 -2.78 0.44 -14.47
CA ASN A 349 -2.50 -0.86 -13.86
C ASN A 349 -3.72 -1.78 -13.91
N PHE A 350 -4.92 -1.27 -13.64
CA PHE A 350 -6.15 -2.03 -13.82
C PHE A 350 -6.36 -2.48 -15.29
N LEU A 351 -6.21 -1.56 -16.25
CA LEU A 351 -6.43 -1.85 -17.67
C LEU A 351 -5.44 -2.89 -18.22
N THR A 352 -4.17 -2.81 -17.79
CA THR A 352 -3.14 -3.77 -18.21
C THR A 352 -3.40 -5.16 -17.62
N ALA A 353 -3.74 -5.25 -16.33
CA ALA A 353 -4.12 -6.51 -15.69
C ALA A 353 -5.39 -7.12 -16.31
N LEU A 354 -6.38 -6.28 -16.65
CA LEU A 354 -7.60 -6.72 -17.32
C LEU A 354 -7.33 -7.27 -18.72
N ALA A 355 -6.48 -6.60 -19.50
CA ALA A 355 -6.11 -7.05 -20.84
C ALA A 355 -5.38 -8.41 -20.80
N GLU A 356 -4.50 -8.60 -19.83
CA GLU A 356 -3.83 -9.87 -19.57
C GLU A 356 -4.81 -10.98 -19.16
N ALA A 357 -5.71 -10.71 -18.21
CA ALA A 357 -6.72 -11.67 -17.79
C ALA A 357 -7.65 -12.07 -18.96
N LYS A 358 -8.13 -11.11 -19.75
CA LYS A 358 -8.93 -11.39 -20.96
C LYS A 358 -8.19 -12.33 -21.92
N TYR A 359 -6.89 -12.14 -22.08
CA TYR A 359 -6.08 -12.99 -22.94
C TYR A 359 -6.00 -14.43 -22.41
N TYR A 360 -5.68 -14.62 -21.13
CA TYR A 360 -5.60 -15.96 -20.54
C TYR A 360 -6.95 -16.70 -20.49
N LEU A 361 -8.07 -15.98 -20.39
CA LEU A 361 -9.41 -16.57 -20.52
C LEU A 361 -9.83 -16.84 -21.98
N GLY A 362 -9.02 -16.48 -22.97
CA GLY A 362 -9.36 -16.63 -24.40
C GLY A 362 -10.44 -15.66 -24.89
N LEU A 363 -10.63 -14.54 -24.20
CA LEU A 363 -11.60 -13.48 -24.55
C LEU A 363 -11.00 -12.39 -25.46
N SER A 364 -9.66 -12.33 -25.58
CA SER A 364 -8.93 -11.43 -26.46
C SER A 364 -7.85 -12.18 -27.25
N THR A 365 -7.31 -11.55 -28.30
CA THR A 365 -6.13 -12.06 -29.02
C THR A 365 -4.87 -11.38 -28.52
N LEU A 366 -3.71 -11.92 -28.90
CA LEU A 366 -2.41 -11.36 -28.51
C LEU A 366 -2.21 -9.93 -29.06
N GLU A 367 -2.72 -9.67 -30.27
CA GLU A 367 -2.69 -8.35 -30.90
C GLU A 367 -3.57 -7.35 -30.16
N ILE A 368 -4.74 -7.80 -29.69
CA ILE A 368 -5.65 -6.96 -28.89
C ILE A 368 -5.02 -6.66 -27.54
N TRP A 369 -4.43 -7.66 -26.87
CA TRP A 369 -3.74 -7.47 -25.60
C TRP A 369 -2.59 -6.45 -25.72
N GLU A 370 -1.75 -6.57 -26.74
CA GLU A 370 -0.67 -5.60 -26.99
C GLU A 370 -1.19 -4.18 -27.21
N GLU A 371 -2.26 -4.02 -28.00
CA GLU A 371 -2.84 -2.69 -28.26
C GLU A 371 -3.53 -2.11 -27.01
N GLU A 372 -4.21 -2.94 -26.20
CA GLU A 372 -4.79 -2.52 -24.92
C GLU A 372 -3.70 -2.07 -23.93
N VAL A 373 -2.59 -2.82 -23.82
CA VAL A 373 -1.43 -2.42 -22.99
C VAL A 373 -0.82 -1.12 -23.50
N LYS A 374 -0.63 -0.99 -24.82
CA LYS A 374 -0.12 0.26 -25.41
C LYS A 374 -1.04 1.44 -25.09
N SER A 375 -2.34 1.29 -25.33
CA SER A 375 -3.34 2.32 -25.08
C SER A 375 -3.45 2.70 -23.59
N ALA A 376 -3.24 1.76 -22.69
CA ALA A 376 -3.24 2.02 -21.25
C ALA A 376 -2.10 2.97 -20.81
N PHE A 377 -0.97 2.99 -21.54
CA PHE A 377 0.17 3.87 -21.27
C PHE A 377 0.23 5.12 -22.18
N ASP A 378 -0.70 5.27 -23.13
CA ASP A 378 -0.79 6.50 -23.91
C ASP A 378 -1.17 7.68 -23.00
N PRO A 379 -0.71 8.91 -23.30
CA PRO A 379 -1.04 10.08 -22.49
C PRO A 379 -2.55 10.21 -22.30
N PHE A 380 -2.96 10.41 -21.04
CA PHE A 380 -4.37 10.40 -20.64
C PHE A 380 -4.77 11.72 -19.99
N THR A 381 -6.02 12.13 -20.14
CA THR A 381 -6.56 13.33 -19.51
C THR A 381 -7.63 12.95 -18.50
N LEU A 382 -7.48 13.40 -17.25
CA LEU A 382 -8.53 13.31 -16.22
C LEU A 382 -9.67 14.31 -16.50
N TYR A 383 -9.43 15.25 -17.40
CA TYR A 383 -10.29 16.39 -17.67
C TYR A 383 -11.31 15.98 -18.74
N PRO A 384 -12.63 16.15 -18.48
CA PRO A 384 -13.63 15.90 -19.49
C PRO A 384 -13.41 16.83 -20.70
N PRO A 385 -13.70 16.37 -21.93
CA PRO A 385 -13.60 17.24 -23.10
C PRO A 385 -14.50 18.46 -22.90
N PRO A 386 -14.07 19.67 -23.30
CA PRO A 386 -14.90 20.85 -23.16
C PRO A 386 -16.21 20.66 -23.93
N PRO A 387 -17.34 21.22 -23.43
CA PRO A 387 -18.60 21.13 -24.13
C PRO A 387 -18.47 21.68 -25.57
N PRO A 388 -19.20 21.13 -26.56
CA PRO A 388 -19.03 21.42 -27.98
C PRO A 388 -19.41 22.87 -28.42
N SER A 389 -19.40 23.84 -27.53
CA SER A 389 -19.77 25.23 -27.78
C SER A 389 -18.66 26.20 -27.37
N THR A 390 -17.77 26.50 -28.30
CA THR A 390 -17.29 27.84 -28.69
C THR A 390 -16.08 27.68 -29.62
N ASN A 391 -15.93 28.60 -30.57
CA ASN A 391 -14.85 28.63 -31.55
C ASN A 391 -13.46 28.89 -30.92
N GLN A 392 -13.02 28.05 -29.99
CA GLN A 392 -11.62 27.98 -29.59
C GLN A 392 -10.90 26.97 -30.48
N PRO A 393 -9.67 27.29 -30.93
CA PRO A 393 -8.89 26.37 -31.74
C PRO A 393 -8.71 25.07 -30.96
N THR A 394 -8.99 23.94 -31.63
CA THR A 394 -8.83 22.55 -31.15
C THR A 394 -7.38 22.15 -30.81
N THR A 395 -6.48 23.13 -30.80
CA THR A 395 -5.05 23.04 -30.50
C THR A 395 -4.63 23.95 -29.35
N ALA A 396 -5.56 24.60 -28.63
CA ALA A 396 -5.23 25.04 -27.28
C ALA A 396 -4.83 23.78 -26.51
N GLU A 397 -3.57 23.72 -26.07
CA GLU A 397 -2.99 22.63 -25.29
C GLU A 397 -4.06 22.04 -24.38
N TYR A 398 -4.32 20.73 -24.49
CA TYR A 398 -5.09 20.03 -23.45
C TYR A 398 -4.31 20.21 -22.16
N LYS A 399 -4.63 21.29 -21.43
CA LYS A 399 -4.13 21.56 -20.09
C LYS A 399 -4.57 20.32 -19.29
N GLY A 400 -3.60 19.51 -18.86
CA GLY A 400 -3.91 18.29 -18.11
C GLY A 400 -3.75 16.95 -18.82
N LEU A 401 -3.00 16.87 -19.93
CA LEU A 401 -2.53 15.58 -20.41
C LEU A 401 -1.42 15.04 -19.49
N ILE A 402 -1.71 13.93 -18.81
CA ILE A 402 -0.79 13.28 -17.89
C ILE A 402 0.08 12.31 -18.69
N ASP A 403 1.36 12.64 -18.76
CA ASP A 403 2.38 11.81 -19.41
C ASP A 403 3.03 10.88 -18.39
N LEU A 404 2.60 9.62 -18.40
CA LEU A 404 3.14 8.56 -17.53
C LEU A 404 4.64 8.29 -17.76
N THR A 405 5.25 8.78 -18.85
CA THR A 405 6.70 8.65 -19.05
C THR A 405 7.53 9.53 -18.11
N THR A 406 6.88 10.43 -17.37
CA THR A 406 7.49 11.24 -16.31
C THR A 406 7.45 10.58 -14.93
N SER A 407 6.73 9.46 -14.78
CA SER A 407 6.64 8.68 -13.55
C SER A 407 7.55 7.46 -13.60
N TRP A 408 8.45 7.33 -12.63
CA TRP A 408 9.33 6.16 -12.55
C TRP A 408 8.55 4.87 -12.26
N MET A 409 7.45 4.95 -11.48
CA MET A 409 6.58 3.81 -11.18
C MET A 409 5.89 3.33 -12.45
N ALA A 410 5.25 4.24 -13.18
CA ALA A 410 4.58 3.92 -14.43
C ALA A 410 5.53 3.34 -15.49
N LEU A 411 6.79 3.81 -15.54
CA LEU A 411 7.81 3.24 -16.40
C LEU A 411 8.25 1.83 -15.98
N CYS A 412 8.26 1.52 -14.68
CA CYS A 412 8.50 0.17 -14.19
C CYS A 412 7.32 -0.75 -14.54
N ASP A 413 6.09 -0.32 -14.29
CA ASP A 413 4.87 -1.07 -14.61
C ASP A 413 4.76 -1.33 -16.12
N ARG A 414 5.10 -0.33 -16.94
CA ARG A 414 5.21 -0.50 -18.40
C ARG A 414 6.25 -1.55 -18.77
N SER A 415 7.42 -1.53 -18.14
CA SER A 415 8.44 -2.56 -18.38
C SER A 415 7.94 -3.95 -18.02
N THR A 416 7.23 -4.09 -16.90
CA THR A 416 6.64 -5.36 -16.44
C THR A 416 5.62 -5.89 -17.43
N ALA A 417 4.62 -5.07 -17.80
CA ALA A 417 3.57 -5.47 -18.76
C ALA A 417 4.15 -5.97 -20.10
N TYR A 418 5.14 -5.25 -20.65
CA TYR A 418 5.79 -5.67 -21.90
C TYR A 418 6.74 -6.87 -21.74
N THR A 419 7.25 -7.12 -20.54
CA THR A 419 8.05 -8.32 -20.24
C THR A 419 7.15 -9.56 -20.18
N THR A 420 5.98 -9.44 -19.56
CA THR A 420 4.96 -10.50 -19.54
C THR A 420 4.46 -10.82 -20.95
N LEU A 421 4.06 -9.81 -21.72
CA LEU A 421 3.66 -9.96 -23.12
C LEU A 421 4.76 -10.62 -23.96
N SER A 422 6.02 -10.20 -23.78
CA SER A 422 7.18 -10.80 -24.46
C SER A 422 7.36 -12.28 -24.10
N THR A 423 7.10 -12.67 -22.87
CA THR A 423 7.26 -14.06 -22.41
C THR A 423 6.26 -14.98 -23.11
N ILE A 424 5.00 -14.53 -23.22
CA ILE A 424 3.94 -15.26 -23.94
C ILE A 424 4.20 -15.30 -25.46
N LEU A 425 4.72 -14.21 -26.02
CA LEU A 425 4.99 -14.09 -27.45
C LEU A 425 6.24 -14.88 -27.88
N LEU A 426 7.18 -15.13 -26.97
CA LEU A 426 8.50 -15.72 -27.28
C LEU A 426 8.43 -17.00 -28.13
N PRO A 427 7.59 -18.00 -27.83
CA PRO A 427 7.52 -19.23 -28.62
C PRO A 427 6.99 -19.01 -30.05
N GLN A 428 6.19 -17.95 -30.27
CA GLN A 428 5.51 -17.68 -31.54
C GLN A 428 6.29 -16.71 -32.41
N ASN A 429 6.91 -15.69 -31.80
CA ASN A 429 7.63 -14.63 -32.50
C ASN A 429 8.82 -14.10 -31.67
N PRO A 430 9.96 -14.79 -31.68
CA PRO A 430 11.18 -14.37 -30.97
C PRO A 430 11.66 -12.97 -31.36
N SER A 431 11.55 -12.60 -32.64
CA SER A 431 11.98 -11.29 -33.15
C SER A 431 11.15 -10.14 -32.58
N LYS A 432 9.83 -10.31 -32.49
CA LYS A 432 8.95 -9.30 -31.89
C LYS A 432 9.14 -9.24 -30.36
N SER A 433 9.34 -10.39 -29.70
CA SER A 433 9.69 -10.46 -28.28
C SER A 433 10.96 -9.66 -27.97
N TRP A 434 12.02 -9.86 -28.75
CA TRP A 434 13.24 -9.06 -28.65
C TRP A 434 12.98 -7.56 -28.83
N LYS A 435 12.13 -7.18 -29.79
CA LYS A 435 11.76 -5.78 -30.01
C LYS A 435 11.09 -5.18 -28.77
N LEU A 436 10.08 -5.85 -28.19
CA LEU A 436 9.40 -5.37 -26.98
C LEU A 436 10.40 -5.13 -25.83
N LEU A 437 11.26 -6.11 -25.53
CA LEU A 437 12.23 -5.97 -24.44
C LEU A 437 13.29 -4.90 -24.70
N SER A 438 13.80 -4.81 -25.94
CA SER A 438 14.90 -3.90 -26.28
C SER A 438 14.46 -2.46 -26.56
N THR A 439 13.26 -2.25 -27.12
CA THR A 439 12.79 -0.91 -27.51
C THR A 439 11.76 -0.32 -26.55
N ILE A 440 11.16 -1.12 -25.66
CA ILE A 440 10.15 -0.64 -24.70
C ILE A 440 10.62 -0.87 -23.26
N SER A 441 10.80 -2.13 -22.84
CA SER A 441 11.13 -2.43 -21.44
C SER A 441 12.48 -1.84 -21.00
N SER A 442 13.55 -2.04 -21.79
CA SER A 442 14.90 -1.56 -21.44
C SER A 442 15.01 -0.02 -21.37
N PRO A 443 14.46 0.75 -22.35
CA PRO A 443 14.37 2.19 -22.24
C PRO A 443 13.49 2.66 -21.07
N SER A 444 12.37 1.97 -20.79
CA SER A 444 11.49 2.35 -19.67
C SER A 444 12.21 2.26 -18.33
N LEU A 445 12.87 1.14 -18.04
CA LEU A 445 13.68 1.00 -16.83
C LEU A 445 14.86 1.99 -16.80
N SER A 446 15.37 2.40 -17.96
CA SER A 446 16.50 3.34 -18.05
C SER A 446 16.06 4.74 -17.64
N SER A 447 14.91 5.17 -18.14
CA SER A 447 14.26 6.41 -17.74
C SER A 447 13.81 6.35 -16.27
N ALA A 448 13.25 5.24 -15.82
CA ALA A 448 12.85 5.05 -14.42
C ALA A 448 14.03 5.24 -13.46
N THR A 449 15.21 4.66 -13.79
CA THR A 449 16.44 4.82 -12.98
C THR A 449 16.86 6.29 -12.80
N LYS A 450 16.56 7.15 -13.78
CA LYS A 450 16.90 8.58 -13.72
C LYS A 450 15.92 9.40 -12.90
N LEU A 451 14.66 8.98 -12.85
CA LEU A 451 13.56 9.67 -12.19
C LEU A 451 13.36 9.20 -10.74
N ALA A 452 13.69 7.94 -10.45
CA ALA A 452 13.42 7.32 -9.17
C ALA A 452 14.30 7.87 -8.03
N PRO A 453 13.74 8.01 -6.80
CA PRO A 453 14.51 8.28 -5.60
C PRO A 453 15.59 7.22 -5.34
N GLU A 454 16.69 7.59 -4.67
CA GLU A 454 17.82 6.67 -4.40
C GLU A 454 17.38 5.37 -3.70
N LYS A 455 16.38 5.44 -2.81
CA LYS A 455 15.86 4.27 -2.09
C LYS A 455 15.19 3.24 -3.00
N GLU A 456 14.66 3.65 -4.16
CA GLU A 456 13.92 2.80 -5.10
C GLU A 456 14.84 2.21 -6.19
N LYS A 457 16.01 2.82 -6.43
CA LYS A 457 16.96 2.37 -7.46
C LYS A 457 17.42 0.91 -7.34
N PRO A 458 17.63 0.33 -6.14
CA PRO A 458 18.01 -1.08 -6.02
C PRO A 458 17.04 -2.03 -6.75
N GLY A 459 15.72 -1.83 -6.60
CA GLY A 459 14.71 -2.65 -7.28
C GLY A 459 14.75 -2.47 -8.80
N ILE A 460 14.93 -1.23 -9.27
CA ILE A 460 15.03 -0.94 -10.71
C ILE A 460 16.29 -1.56 -11.32
N TYR A 461 17.44 -1.50 -10.63
CA TYR A 461 18.66 -2.17 -11.09
C TYR A 461 18.50 -3.69 -11.15
N LEU A 462 17.82 -4.29 -10.17
CA LEU A 462 17.52 -5.72 -10.17
C LEU A 462 16.68 -6.10 -11.40
N ALA A 463 15.60 -5.35 -11.67
CA ALA A 463 14.75 -5.54 -12.85
C ALA A 463 15.53 -5.38 -14.17
N ARG A 464 16.44 -4.41 -14.25
CA ARG A 464 17.33 -4.22 -15.42
C ARG A 464 18.25 -5.42 -15.63
N GLY A 465 18.81 -5.98 -14.55
CA GLY A 465 19.62 -7.19 -14.61
C GLY A 465 18.83 -8.38 -15.15
N ASN A 466 17.64 -8.62 -14.59
CA ASN A 466 16.73 -9.69 -15.03
C ASN A 466 16.35 -9.53 -16.51
N LEU A 467 16.07 -8.31 -16.96
CA LEU A 467 15.73 -8.03 -18.36
C LEU A 467 16.86 -8.38 -19.33
N GLU A 468 18.12 -8.07 -18.99
CA GLU A 468 19.26 -8.44 -19.84
C GLU A 468 19.45 -9.95 -19.92
N LEU A 469 19.19 -10.68 -18.82
CA LEU A 469 19.21 -12.14 -18.82
C LEU A 469 18.11 -12.73 -19.69
N LEU A 470 16.87 -12.23 -19.60
CA LEU A 470 15.77 -12.63 -20.47
C LEU A 470 16.11 -12.39 -21.95
N ARG A 471 16.64 -11.22 -22.27
CA ARG A 471 17.08 -10.87 -23.63
C ARG A 471 18.17 -11.80 -24.15
N SER A 472 19.11 -12.22 -23.29
CA SER A 472 20.23 -13.09 -23.69
C SER A 472 19.81 -14.49 -24.13
N LYS A 473 18.58 -14.89 -23.79
CA LYS A 473 18.02 -16.22 -24.07
C LYS A 473 17.08 -16.27 -25.26
N ILE A 474 16.74 -15.12 -25.84
CA ILE A 474 15.86 -15.11 -27.01
C ILE A 474 16.58 -15.81 -28.18
N PRO A 475 15.97 -16.81 -28.84
CA PRO A 475 16.63 -17.60 -29.88
C PRO A 475 16.67 -16.84 -31.22
N ILE A 476 17.44 -15.75 -31.26
CA ILE A 476 17.69 -14.94 -32.46
C ILE A 476 19.17 -14.58 -32.58
N GLU A 477 19.62 -14.36 -33.82
CA GLU A 477 21.02 -14.02 -34.13
C GLU A 477 21.54 -12.80 -33.36
N ALA A 478 20.68 -11.78 -33.13
CA ALA A 478 21.06 -10.58 -32.39
C ALA A 478 21.38 -10.86 -30.91
N ALA A 479 20.61 -11.75 -30.27
CA ALA A 479 20.82 -12.15 -28.89
C ALA A 479 22.04 -13.08 -28.78
N GLU A 480 22.22 -14.01 -29.72
CA GLU A 480 23.39 -14.89 -29.78
C GLU A 480 24.70 -14.11 -29.91
N LYS A 481 24.77 -13.17 -30.86
CA LYS A 481 25.94 -12.30 -31.06
C LYS A 481 26.17 -11.36 -29.87
N GLY A 482 25.10 -10.94 -29.21
CA GLY A 482 25.13 -10.03 -28.07
C GLY A 482 25.27 -10.72 -26.70
N LYS A 483 25.25 -12.05 -26.63
CA LYS A 483 25.04 -12.81 -25.39
C LYS A 483 26.02 -12.40 -24.29
N ASP A 484 27.31 -12.40 -24.58
CA ASP A 484 28.34 -12.05 -23.59
C ASP A 484 28.21 -10.61 -23.08
N VAL A 485 27.79 -9.69 -23.96
CA VAL A 485 27.54 -8.28 -23.59
C VAL A 485 26.32 -8.19 -22.68
N LEU A 486 25.23 -8.90 -22.99
CA LEU A 486 24.01 -8.92 -22.18
C LEU A 486 24.28 -9.50 -20.79
N LEU A 487 25.00 -10.62 -20.69
CA LEU A 487 25.38 -11.22 -19.41
C LEU A 487 26.28 -10.29 -18.59
N LYS A 488 27.26 -9.63 -19.24
CA LYS A 488 28.10 -8.63 -18.59
C LYS A 488 27.28 -7.43 -18.08
N ASN A 489 26.33 -6.95 -18.86
CA ASN A 489 25.42 -5.88 -18.46
C ASN A 489 24.57 -6.27 -17.26
N ALA A 490 24.01 -7.49 -17.26
CA ALA A 490 23.26 -8.03 -16.12
C ALA A 490 24.11 -7.97 -14.83
N GLY A 491 25.35 -8.45 -14.90
CA GLY A 491 26.29 -8.36 -13.78
C GLY A 491 26.60 -6.92 -13.33
N VAL A 492 26.68 -5.95 -14.26
CA VAL A 492 26.82 -4.52 -13.88
C VAL A 492 25.62 -4.05 -13.10
N TYR A 493 24.40 -4.37 -13.55
CA TYR A 493 23.18 -3.95 -12.86
C TYR A 493 23.05 -4.60 -11.48
N TYR A 494 23.35 -5.89 -11.34
CA TYR A 494 23.34 -6.55 -10.03
C TYR A 494 24.37 -5.95 -9.05
N ARG A 495 25.58 -5.61 -9.50
CA ARG A 495 26.51 -4.83 -8.66
C ARG A 495 25.98 -3.42 -8.35
N GLY A 496 25.23 -2.82 -9.27
CA GLY A 496 24.51 -1.56 -9.07
C GLY A 496 23.48 -1.62 -7.94
N VAL A 497 22.78 -2.75 -7.77
CA VAL A 497 21.87 -3.00 -6.62
C VAL A 497 22.65 -2.86 -5.32
N VAL A 498 23.77 -3.58 -5.19
CA VAL A 498 24.62 -3.56 -3.99
C VAL A 498 25.18 -2.18 -3.70
N ALA A 499 25.65 -1.48 -4.75
CA ALA A 499 26.20 -0.14 -4.61
C ALA A 499 25.16 0.89 -4.16
N SER A 500 23.93 0.79 -4.67
CA SER A 500 22.84 1.72 -4.36
C SER A 500 22.19 1.43 -3.00
N ALA A 501 22.21 0.18 -2.56
CA ALA A 501 21.68 -0.21 -1.24
C ALA A 501 22.52 0.31 -0.06
N GLY A 502 23.82 0.58 -0.26
CA GLY A 502 24.77 0.92 0.80
C GLY A 502 24.40 2.14 1.65
N SER A 503 23.63 3.09 1.11
CA SER A 503 23.10 4.26 1.83
C SER A 503 21.76 4.04 2.53
N SER A 504 20.98 3.03 2.11
CA SER A 504 19.57 2.86 2.46
C SER A 504 19.30 1.72 3.45
N LEU A 505 20.32 0.93 3.77
CA LEU A 505 20.25 -0.20 4.72
C LEU A 505 20.21 0.23 6.21
N ILE A 506 20.38 1.52 6.53
CA ILE A 506 20.45 2.00 7.91
C ILE A 506 19.07 2.51 8.37
N GLY A 507 18.35 1.71 9.17
CA GLY A 507 17.28 2.17 10.06
C GLY A 507 15.86 2.32 9.48
N ALA A 508 15.63 2.06 8.19
CA ALA A 508 14.31 2.19 7.58
C ALA A 508 13.49 0.88 7.61
N VAL A 509 12.16 1.00 7.66
CA VAL A 509 11.19 -0.11 7.48
C VAL A 509 11.43 -0.85 6.15
N ASP A 510 11.89 -0.13 5.12
CA ASP A 510 12.26 -0.66 3.79
C ASP A 510 13.57 -1.48 3.77
N GLY A 511 14.31 -1.52 4.88
CA GLY A 511 15.63 -2.17 4.96
C GLY A 511 15.61 -3.67 4.69
N VAL A 512 14.47 -4.35 4.91
CA VAL A 512 14.32 -5.78 4.57
C VAL A 512 14.15 -5.99 3.08
N LYS A 513 13.25 -5.24 2.43
CA LYS A 513 13.05 -5.30 0.97
C LYS A 513 14.35 -5.01 0.22
N ILE A 514 15.11 -3.99 0.67
CA ILE A 514 16.42 -3.67 0.09
C ILE A 514 17.43 -4.79 0.32
N ARG A 515 17.43 -5.43 1.50
CA ARG A 515 18.29 -6.59 1.76
C ARG A 515 17.96 -7.74 0.82
N GLU A 516 16.68 -8.07 0.63
CA GLU A 516 16.24 -9.12 -0.29
C GLU A 516 16.74 -8.85 -1.71
N PHE A 517 16.61 -7.62 -2.21
CA PHE A 517 17.18 -7.23 -3.51
C PHE A 517 18.70 -7.44 -3.59
N VAL A 518 19.43 -7.11 -2.53
CA VAL A 518 20.90 -7.28 -2.47
C VAL A 518 21.28 -8.77 -2.47
N GLU A 519 20.56 -9.60 -1.73
CA GLU A 519 20.78 -11.04 -1.67
C GLU A 519 20.48 -11.66 -3.04
N GLU A 520 19.35 -11.31 -3.65
CA GLU A 520 18.96 -11.75 -4.98
C GLU A 520 19.99 -11.37 -6.04
N ALA A 521 20.43 -10.11 -6.06
CA ALA A 521 21.43 -9.62 -7.00
C ALA A 521 22.77 -10.36 -6.87
N LYS A 522 23.23 -10.62 -5.63
CA LYS A 522 24.47 -11.38 -5.38
C LYS A 522 24.37 -12.81 -5.88
N VAL A 523 23.24 -13.48 -5.63
CA VAL A 523 23.00 -14.84 -6.10
C VAL A 523 22.96 -14.86 -7.62
N LYS A 524 22.18 -13.99 -8.25
CA LYS A 524 22.05 -13.95 -9.71
C LYS A 524 23.38 -13.63 -10.40
N GLU A 525 24.18 -12.70 -9.85
CA GLU A 525 25.55 -12.45 -10.35
C GLU A 525 26.46 -13.69 -10.25
N ALA A 526 26.40 -14.42 -9.14
CA ALA A 526 27.18 -15.63 -8.95
C ALA A 526 26.75 -16.77 -9.90
N VAL A 527 25.45 -16.90 -10.17
CA VAL A 527 24.92 -17.89 -11.12
C VAL A 527 25.35 -17.57 -12.55
N ILE A 528 25.43 -16.29 -12.96
CA ILE A 528 25.98 -15.92 -14.28
C ILE A 528 27.42 -16.45 -14.44
N LYS A 529 28.26 -16.31 -13.41
CA LYS A 529 29.65 -16.83 -13.46
C LYS A 529 29.70 -18.35 -13.52
N LEU A 530 28.78 -19.02 -12.84
CA LEU A 530 28.63 -20.47 -12.93
C LEU A 530 28.26 -20.90 -14.35
N GLU A 531 27.31 -20.22 -15.00
CA GLU A 531 26.89 -20.52 -16.38
C GLU A 531 28.00 -20.25 -17.40
N GLN A 532 28.77 -19.16 -17.24
CA GLN A 532 29.81 -18.78 -18.20
C GLN A 532 31.11 -19.59 -18.03
N ASP A 533 31.56 -19.74 -16.79
CA ASP A 533 32.92 -20.23 -16.49
C ASP A 533 32.90 -21.62 -15.81
N GLY A 534 31.73 -22.14 -15.43
CA GLY A 534 31.62 -23.32 -14.58
C GLY A 534 32.10 -23.09 -13.15
N ASP A 535 32.32 -21.82 -12.74
CA ASP A 535 32.89 -21.47 -11.46
C ASP A 535 31.84 -21.43 -10.34
N TRP A 536 31.95 -22.38 -9.43
CA TRP A 536 31.06 -22.53 -8.27
C TRP A 536 31.51 -21.72 -7.03
N GLU A 537 32.77 -21.26 -7.00
CA GLU A 537 33.29 -20.54 -5.82
C GLU A 537 32.58 -19.21 -5.53
N PRO A 538 32.15 -18.40 -6.52
CA PRO A 538 31.35 -17.21 -6.27
C PRO A 538 30.07 -17.52 -5.50
N LEU A 539 29.33 -18.57 -5.89
CA LEU A 539 28.07 -18.92 -5.24
C LEU A 539 28.29 -19.48 -3.83
N LYS A 540 29.35 -20.29 -3.63
CA LYS A 540 29.81 -20.67 -2.27
C LYS A 540 30.13 -19.44 -1.41
N GLY A 541 30.77 -18.43 -2.00
CA GLY A 541 31.08 -17.17 -1.34
C GLY A 541 29.82 -16.46 -0.86
N VAL A 542 28.76 -16.42 -1.69
CA VAL A 542 27.46 -15.84 -1.32
C VAL A 542 26.82 -16.60 -0.15
N ILE A 543 26.81 -17.94 -0.21
CA ILE A 543 26.26 -18.80 0.86
C ILE A 543 27.01 -18.55 2.19
N ARG A 544 28.35 -18.59 2.16
CA ARG A 544 29.20 -18.33 3.33
C ARG A 544 29.12 -16.89 3.82
N GLY A 545 28.75 -15.97 2.93
CA GLY A 545 28.62 -14.53 3.19
C GLY A 545 27.33 -14.12 3.90
N GLY A 546 26.49 -15.07 4.31
CA GLY A 546 25.33 -14.83 5.17
C GLY A 546 23.96 -14.97 4.52
N VAL A 547 23.88 -15.19 3.20
CA VAL A 547 22.59 -15.45 2.52
C VAL A 547 22.02 -16.81 2.93
N GLY A 548 22.89 -17.80 3.20
CA GLY A 548 22.47 -19.15 3.58
C GLY A 548 22.01 -19.98 2.37
N ARG A 549 21.95 -21.31 2.53
CA ARG A 549 21.63 -22.22 1.42
C ARG A 549 20.18 -22.09 0.96
N ASP A 550 19.25 -22.00 1.90
CA ASP A 550 17.81 -22.01 1.62
C ASP A 550 17.37 -20.76 0.85
N ALA A 551 17.88 -19.58 1.22
CA ALA A 551 17.60 -18.36 0.47
C ALA A 551 18.21 -18.39 -0.95
N VAL A 552 19.44 -18.91 -1.11
CA VAL A 552 20.01 -19.11 -2.45
C VAL A 552 19.14 -20.05 -3.29
N TRP A 553 18.70 -21.16 -2.70
CA TRP A 553 17.80 -22.11 -3.36
C TRP A 553 16.51 -21.43 -3.83
N LYS A 554 15.84 -20.69 -2.94
CA LYS A 554 14.62 -19.94 -3.23
C LYS A 554 14.82 -18.94 -4.37
N ILE A 555 15.89 -18.15 -4.31
CA ILE A 555 16.21 -17.15 -5.34
C ILE A 555 16.44 -17.81 -6.71
N VAL A 556 17.18 -18.91 -6.75
CA VAL A 556 17.46 -19.61 -8.01
C VAL A 556 16.18 -20.25 -8.55
N LYS A 557 15.35 -20.86 -7.69
CA LYS A 557 14.06 -21.44 -8.09
C LYS A 557 13.15 -20.38 -8.72
N GLY A 558 12.93 -19.26 -8.03
CA GLY A 558 12.12 -18.15 -8.56
C GLY A 558 12.68 -17.59 -9.86
N ALA A 559 14.00 -17.44 -9.97
CA ALA A 559 14.63 -17.01 -11.22
C ALA A 559 14.44 -18.00 -12.39
N VAL A 560 14.24 -19.29 -12.13
CA VAL A 560 13.92 -20.28 -13.16
C VAL A 560 12.45 -20.18 -13.57
N GLU A 561 11.56 -19.99 -12.61
CA GLU A 561 10.12 -19.77 -12.82
C GLU A 561 9.88 -18.50 -13.65
N ASP A 562 10.61 -17.43 -13.36
CA ASP A 562 10.62 -16.18 -14.14
C ASP A 562 11.28 -16.32 -15.53
N GLY A 563 11.87 -17.48 -15.84
CA GLY A 563 12.64 -17.72 -17.08
C GLY A 563 14.02 -17.03 -17.13
N VAL A 564 14.42 -16.33 -16.07
CA VAL A 564 15.72 -15.65 -15.92
C VAL A 564 16.88 -16.64 -15.92
N PHE A 565 16.73 -17.84 -15.33
CA PHE A 565 17.67 -18.98 -15.41
C PHE A 565 17.04 -20.22 -16.07
N GLY A 566 17.88 -21.07 -16.64
CA GLY A 566 17.44 -22.32 -17.26
C GLY A 566 17.23 -23.42 -16.22
N ARG A 567 16.37 -24.40 -16.51
CA ARG A 567 16.13 -25.53 -15.58
C ARG A 567 17.36 -26.41 -15.39
N ASP A 568 18.23 -26.48 -16.38
CA ASP A 568 19.54 -27.12 -16.33
C ASP A 568 20.46 -26.49 -15.26
N VAL A 569 20.42 -25.17 -15.13
CA VAL A 569 21.20 -24.42 -14.14
C VAL A 569 20.74 -24.74 -12.73
N PHE A 570 19.43 -24.81 -12.52
CA PHE A 570 18.85 -25.25 -11.26
C PHE A 570 19.31 -26.66 -10.87
N MET A 571 19.26 -27.62 -11.82
CA MET A 571 19.69 -28.99 -11.57
C MET A 571 21.18 -29.07 -11.24
N ALA A 572 22.03 -28.30 -11.93
CA ALA A 572 23.46 -28.23 -11.65
C ALA A 572 23.74 -27.67 -10.24
N ILE A 573 23.02 -26.63 -9.84
CA ILE A 573 23.10 -26.05 -8.49
C ILE A 573 22.62 -27.07 -7.44
N ALA A 574 21.51 -27.78 -7.69
CA ALA A 574 20.96 -28.80 -6.82
C ALA A 574 21.93 -29.96 -6.56
N GLU A 575 22.58 -30.46 -7.61
CA GLU A 575 23.58 -31.51 -7.49
C GLU A 575 24.77 -31.05 -6.63
N LYS A 576 25.23 -29.82 -6.83
CA LYS A 576 26.33 -29.22 -6.07
C LYS A 576 25.99 -28.87 -4.62
N MET A 577 24.71 -28.67 -4.29
CA MET A 577 24.26 -28.41 -2.92
C MET A 577 24.07 -29.68 -2.09
N ARG A 578 23.83 -30.82 -2.75
CA ARG A 578 23.71 -32.16 -2.12
C ARG A 578 25.06 -32.79 -1.77
N GLY A 579 26.13 -32.43 -2.47
CA GLY A 579 27.52 -32.81 -2.17
C GLY A 579 28.20 -31.85 -1.21
#